data_AF-A0A2P6RPS7-F1
#
_entry.id   AF-A0A2P6RPS7-F1
#
_cell.length_a   1.000
_cell.length_b   1.000
_cell.length_c   1.000
_cell.angle_alpha   90.00
_cell.angle_beta   90.00
_cell.angle_gamma   90.00
#
_symmetry.space_group_name_H-M   'P 1'
#
loop_
_entity.id
_entity.type
_entity.pdbx_description
1 polymer ?
#
loop_
_entity_poly.entity_id
_entity_poly.type
_entity_poly.pdbx_seq_one_letter_code
_entity_poly.pdbx_strand_id
1 'polypeptide(L)'
;MSSSTSAAKPEKLHIALFPWLAFGHIIPFLEVAKHIARRGHKVSFISTPRNIQRLPKIPQNLTPLITLVQIPLPQVENLPENAEATMDVPNDVIPYLKIAHDGLEQGISEFLKTHAPNWIIYDFAPYWLPPIAIKLGIKRAYFSIFNASTLCFMGSTSPEVVSRYAQRTRPEHFTVPPEWIPFPSKVVFRPFEAKSLIGGSMIQNDSGVTDWSRAESTIQGCQVFFIRSCRQIEGEWLDLLPDLHQKPVVLPTGLLPPLVPTSDEDQPDNNWSKIAEWLDKQKKGKVVYVAFGSEINLSQEEFNELALGLELCGLPFFWVLRKPSHGSGNADSVKLPDGFEDRTKDRGLVWTTWAPQPKILAHESVGGFLTHCGWSSLIEALQYGRPLIMLPIMYDQGLIARFWDKRIGIEVSRDEESGWFTRDELAKSVNLVVVHEEGKPFRDGAKEYSELFGDKELHDRYMDECVQYMERHVQDV
;
A
#
# COMPACT_ATOMS: atom_id res chain seq x y z
N MET A 1 -46.14 2.32 30.04
CA MET A 1 -45.57 1.12 29.38
C MET A 1 -44.39 1.59 28.54
N SER A 2 -43.17 1.54 29.10
CA SER A 2 -41.95 1.84 28.34
C SER A 2 -41.55 0.59 27.55
N SER A 3 -41.65 0.65 26.23
CA SER A 3 -41.11 -0.40 25.37
C SER A 3 -39.58 -0.33 25.41
N SER A 4 -38.96 -1.20 26.21
CA SER A 4 -37.54 -1.48 26.07
C SER A 4 -37.35 -2.18 24.73
N THR A 5 -36.85 -1.45 23.73
CA THR A 5 -36.26 -2.06 22.55
C THR A 5 -35.02 -2.83 23.00
N SER A 6 -35.20 -4.14 23.20
CA SER A 6 -34.10 -5.09 23.27
C SER A 6 -33.25 -4.88 22.03
N ALA A 7 -32.04 -4.33 22.18
CA ALA A 7 -31.06 -4.33 21.10
C ALA A 7 -30.83 -5.79 20.68
N ALA A 8 -31.32 -6.15 19.50
CA ALA A 8 -31.07 -7.47 18.92
C ALA A 8 -29.54 -7.66 18.88
N LYS A 9 -29.05 -8.82 19.33
CA LYS A 9 -27.62 -9.12 19.22
C LYS A 9 -27.24 -9.01 17.74
N PRO A 10 -26.16 -8.29 17.40
CA PRO A 10 -25.71 -8.18 16.01
C PRO A 10 -25.49 -9.58 15.43
N GLU A 11 -25.93 -9.77 14.18
CA GLU A 11 -25.81 -11.04 13.47
C GLU A 11 -24.32 -11.38 13.28
N LYS A 12 -23.92 -12.59 13.67
CA LYS A 12 -22.53 -13.03 13.52
C LYS A 12 -22.25 -13.38 12.07
N LEU A 13 -21.70 -12.42 11.33
CA LEU A 13 -21.25 -12.61 9.96
C LEU A 13 -20.07 -13.59 9.84
N HIS A 14 -20.02 -14.29 8.70
CA HIS A 14 -18.83 -14.90 8.16
C HIS A 14 -18.36 -14.11 6.93
N ILE A 15 -17.15 -13.55 7.01
CA ILE A 15 -16.57 -12.68 5.98
C ILE A 15 -15.30 -13.30 5.42
N ALA A 16 -15.22 -13.46 4.11
CA ALA A 16 -14.01 -13.89 3.40
C ALA A 16 -13.20 -12.67 2.94
N LEU A 17 -11.88 -12.74 3.04
CA LEU A 17 -10.96 -11.72 2.53
C LEU A 17 -10.00 -12.37 1.53
N PHE A 18 -9.85 -11.76 0.36
CA PHE A 18 -8.98 -12.26 -0.71
C PHE A 18 -8.17 -11.09 -1.34
N PRO A 19 -7.00 -10.75 -0.77
CA PRO A 19 -6.11 -9.71 -1.29
C PRO A 19 -5.31 -10.16 -2.51
N TRP A 20 -4.82 -9.19 -3.30
CA TRP A 20 -3.75 -9.42 -4.28
C TRP A 20 -2.46 -9.91 -3.59
N LEU A 21 -1.64 -10.69 -4.30
CA LEU A 21 -0.43 -11.36 -3.80
C LEU A 21 0.78 -10.41 -3.66
N ALA A 22 0.56 -9.28 -3.01
CA ALA A 22 1.59 -8.29 -2.68
C ALA A 22 1.46 -7.88 -1.21
N PHE A 23 2.57 -7.75 -0.49
CA PHE A 23 2.52 -7.45 0.96
C PHE A 23 1.97 -6.06 1.24
N GLY A 24 2.07 -5.13 0.29
CA GLY A 24 1.37 -3.84 0.32
C GLY A 24 -0.15 -3.98 0.38
N HIS A 25 -0.71 -5.10 -0.08
CA HIS A 25 -2.14 -5.42 -0.07
C HIS A 25 -2.52 -6.40 1.03
N ILE A 26 -1.75 -7.47 1.20
CA ILE A 26 -2.01 -8.54 2.19
C ILE A 26 -2.04 -7.98 3.62
N ILE A 27 -1.09 -7.10 3.98
CA ILE A 27 -0.99 -6.59 5.35
C ILE A 27 -2.19 -5.69 5.73
N PRO A 28 -2.60 -4.71 4.91
CA PRO A 28 -3.83 -3.96 5.20
C PRO A 28 -5.09 -4.82 5.25
N PHE A 29 -5.24 -5.82 4.37
CA PHE A 29 -6.35 -6.77 4.46
C PHE A 29 -6.31 -7.56 5.78
N LEU A 30 -5.13 -7.89 6.29
CA LEU A 30 -5.01 -8.56 7.59
C LEU A 30 -5.44 -7.64 8.74
N GLU A 31 -5.17 -6.33 8.66
CA GLU A 31 -5.68 -5.36 9.64
C GLU A 31 -7.21 -5.21 9.56
N VAL A 32 -7.80 -5.28 8.37
CA VAL A 32 -9.27 -5.37 8.20
C VAL A 32 -9.81 -6.64 8.86
N ALA A 33 -9.19 -7.80 8.62
CA ALA A 33 -9.57 -9.07 9.24
C ALA A 33 -9.54 -9.00 10.78
N LYS A 34 -8.49 -8.39 11.36
CA LYS A 34 -8.38 -8.19 12.81
C LYS A 34 -9.49 -7.29 13.34
N HIS A 35 -9.84 -6.21 12.65
CA HIS A 35 -10.95 -5.34 13.05
C HIS A 35 -12.30 -6.05 13.04
N ILE A 36 -12.61 -6.76 11.95
CA ILE A 36 -13.83 -7.55 11.82
C ILE A 36 -13.92 -8.61 12.94
N ALA A 37 -12.81 -9.30 13.23
CA ALA A 37 -12.77 -10.30 14.30
C ALA A 37 -12.95 -9.66 15.70
N ARG A 38 -12.40 -8.47 15.97
CA ARG A 38 -12.63 -7.75 17.24
C ARG A 38 -14.11 -7.44 17.48
N ARG A 39 -14.91 -7.33 16.41
CA ARG A 39 -16.37 -7.16 16.48
C ARG A 39 -17.15 -8.47 16.63
N GLY A 40 -16.46 -9.60 16.73
CA GLY A 40 -17.06 -10.90 17.03
C GLY A 40 -17.54 -11.68 15.80
N HIS A 41 -17.18 -11.22 14.60
CA HIS A 41 -17.49 -11.90 13.34
C HIS A 41 -16.42 -12.94 13.00
N LYS A 42 -16.82 -13.96 12.25
CA LYS A 42 -15.91 -14.98 11.72
C LYS A 42 -15.25 -14.45 10.45
N VAL A 43 -13.95 -14.66 10.32
CA VAL A 43 -13.16 -14.27 9.16
C VAL A 43 -12.48 -15.48 8.54
N SER A 44 -12.55 -15.59 7.21
CA SER A 44 -11.69 -16.45 6.42
C SER A 44 -10.72 -15.59 5.64
N PHE A 45 -9.45 -15.58 6.05
CA PHE A 45 -8.39 -14.87 5.34
C PHE A 45 -7.74 -15.81 4.33
N ILE A 46 -7.98 -15.58 3.04
CA ILE A 46 -7.60 -16.49 1.97
C ILE A 46 -6.32 -15.98 1.30
N SER A 47 -5.30 -16.83 1.23
CA SER A 47 -4.08 -16.55 0.47
C SER A 47 -3.36 -17.86 0.13
N THR A 48 -2.18 -17.76 -0.45
CA THR A 48 -1.34 -18.91 -0.81
C THR A 48 -0.49 -19.38 0.39
N PRO A 49 -0.04 -20.64 0.42
CA PRO A 49 0.62 -21.23 1.59
C PRO A 49 1.83 -20.45 2.12
N ARG A 50 2.75 -20.01 1.25
CA ARG A 50 3.96 -19.27 1.67
C ARG A 50 3.62 -17.87 2.15
N ASN A 51 2.63 -17.22 1.54
CA ASN A 51 2.17 -15.92 2.01
C ASN A 51 1.53 -16.02 3.40
N ILE A 52 0.73 -17.05 3.66
CA ILE A 52 0.19 -17.32 5.01
C ILE A 52 1.32 -17.53 6.04
N GLN A 53 2.38 -18.26 5.69
CA GLN A 53 3.53 -18.49 6.57
C GLN A 53 4.32 -17.22 6.89
N ARG A 54 4.28 -16.22 5.99
CA ARG A 54 4.96 -14.93 6.13
C ARG A 54 4.11 -13.88 6.85
N LEU A 55 2.85 -14.16 7.17
CA LEU A 55 2.00 -13.22 7.90
C LEU A 55 2.51 -12.98 9.32
N PRO A 56 2.31 -11.76 9.86
CA PRO A 56 2.53 -11.53 11.28
C PRO A 56 1.56 -12.39 12.11
N LYS A 57 1.98 -12.74 13.32
CA LYS A 57 1.14 -13.53 14.24
C LYS A 57 -0.19 -12.82 14.51
N ILE A 58 -1.27 -13.59 14.52
CA ILE A 58 -2.59 -13.12 14.93
C ILE A 58 -2.63 -13.13 16.46
N PRO A 59 -3.11 -12.05 17.12
CA PRO A 59 -3.31 -12.02 18.56
C PRO A 59 -4.17 -13.20 19.05
N GLN A 60 -3.77 -13.84 20.15
CA GLN A 60 -4.41 -15.07 20.64
C GLN A 60 -5.93 -14.92 20.87
N ASN A 61 -6.38 -13.72 21.28
CA ASN A 61 -7.79 -13.44 21.48
C ASN A 61 -8.61 -13.35 20.17
N LEU A 62 -7.95 -13.21 19.02
CA LEU A 62 -8.58 -13.15 17.70
C LEU A 62 -8.46 -14.45 16.92
N THR A 63 -7.50 -15.33 17.27
CA THR A 63 -7.28 -16.62 16.62
C THR A 63 -8.55 -17.48 16.46
N PRO A 64 -9.48 -17.56 17.45
CA PRO A 64 -10.70 -18.35 17.29
C PRO A 64 -11.65 -17.83 16.21
N LEU A 65 -11.51 -16.56 15.81
CA LEU A 65 -12.38 -15.90 14.85
C LEU A 65 -11.75 -15.75 13.46
N ILE A 66 -10.44 -15.88 13.33
CA ILE A 66 -9.73 -15.75 12.05
C ILE A 66 -9.20 -17.12 11.61
N THR A 67 -9.81 -17.67 10.57
CA THR A 67 -9.31 -18.87 9.88
C THR A 67 -8.42 -18.46 8.72
N LEU A 68 -7.16 -18.89 8.75
CA LEU A 68 -6.23 -18.73 7.62
C LEU A 68 -6.46 -19.85 6.62
N VAL A 69 -6.96 -19.51 5.43
CA VAL A 69 -7.30 -20.45 4.36
C VAL A 69 -6.17 -20.45 3.34
N GLN A 70 -5.54 -21.61 3.14
CA GLN A 70 -4.45 -21.79 2.19
C GLN A 70 -4.98 -22.42 0.90
N ILE A 71 -4.83 -21.73 -0.22
CA ILE A 71 -5.12 -22.27 -1.55
C ILE A 71 -3.82 -22.32 -2.35
N PRO A 72 -3.33 -23.50 -2.74
CA PRO A 72 -2.09 -23.63 -3.50
C PRO A 72 -2.14 -22.83 -4.81
N LEU A 73 -1.07 -22.06 -5.05
CA LEU A 73 -0.90 -21.35 -6.31
C LEU A 73 -0.54 -22.37 -7.41
N PRO A 74 -1.25 -22.41 -8.55
CA PRO A 74 -0.92 -23.31 -9.63
C PRO A 74 0.43 -22.97 -10.25
N GLN A 75 1.10 -23.99 -10.77
CA GLN A 75 2.34 -23.80 -11.52
C GLN A 75 2.04 -23.16 -12.88
N VAL A 76 2.83 -22.15 -13.24
CA VAL A 76 2.73 -21.43 -14.51
C VAL A 76 4.13 -21.35 -15.12
N GLU A 77 4.21 -21.54 -16.44
CA GLU A 77 5.46 -21.38 -17.18
C GLU A 77 6.02 -19.96 -16.98
N ASN A 78 7.33 -19.84 -16.84
CA ASN A 78 8.06 -18.59 -16.55
C ASN A 78 7.82 -17.97 -15.16
N LEU A 79 7.00 -18.58 -14.29
CA LEU A 79 6.95 -18.23 -12.87
C LEU A 79 7.92 -19.14 -12.09
N PRO A 80 8.91 -18.57 -11.36
CA PRO A 80 9.82 -19.38 -10.54
C PRO A 80 9.08 -20.26 -9.53
N GLU A 81 9.65 -21.43 -9.25
CA GLU A 81 9.09 -22.31 -8.23
C GLU A 81 9.05 -21.58 -6.87
N ASN A 82 7.94 -21.72 -6.14
CA ASN A 82 7.71 -21.07 -4.84
C ASN A 82 7.60 -19.53 -4.87
N ALA A 83 7.52 -18.90 -6.05
CA ALA A 83 7.18 -17.49 -6.18
C ALA A 83 5.67 -17.30 -5.98
N GLU A 84 5.28 -16.88 -4.78
CA GLU A 84 3.87 -16.70 -4.41
C GLU A 84 3.49 -15.24 -4.14
N ALA A 85 4.45 -14.31 -4.19
CA ALA A 85 4.20 -12.88 -4.06
C ALA A 85 5.04 -12.06 -5.03
N THR A 86 4.62 -10.82 -5.27
CA THR A 86 5.35 -9.81 -6.06
C THR A 86 6.80 -9.63 -5.61
N MET A 87 7.07 -9.68 -4.31
CA MET A 87 8.43 -9.58 -3.75
C MET A 87 9.36 -10.78 -4.06
N ASP A 88 8.81 -11.88 -4.59
CA ASP A 88 9.59 -13.06 -4.98
C ASP A 88 10.08 -12.99 -6.44
N VAL A 89 9.62 -12.01 -7.22
CA VAL A 89 9.84 -11.94 -8.67
C VAL A 89 10.19 -10.51 -9.13
N PRO A 90 10.95 -10.36 -10.22
CA PRO A 90 11.12 -9.06 -10.85
C PRO A 90 9.84 -8.60 -11.56
N ASN A 91 9.76 -7.30 -11.89
CA ASN A 91 8.55 -6.66 -12.41
C ASN A 91 8.04 -7.25 -13.73
N ASP A 92 8.96 -7.68 -14.61
CA ASP A 92 8.68 -8.34 -15.88
C ASP A 92 8.07 -9.74 -15.71
N VAL A 93 8.22 -10.36 -14.53
CA VAL A 93 7.66 -11.69 -14.22
C VAL A 93 6.29 -11.60 -13.51
N ILE A 94 5.90 -10.42 -13.00
CA ILE A 94 4.59 -10.19 -12.36
C ILE A 94 3.39 -10.64 -13.24
N PRO A 95 3.39 -10.48 -14.58
CA PRO A 95 2.31 -11.00 -15.43
C PRO A 95 2.07 -12.51 -15.25
N TYR A 96 3.12 -13.33 -15.09
CA TYR A 96 2.97 -14.77 -14.86
C TYR A 96 2.42 -15.07 -13.46
N LEU A 97 2.76 -14.26 -12.45
CA LEU A 97 2.13 -14.33 -11.13
C LEU A 97 0.62 -14.02 -11.21
N LYS A 98 0.21 -13.08 -12.08
CA LYS A 98 -1.22 -12.79 -12.32
C LYS A 98 -1.94 -13.98 -12.98
N ILE A 99 -1.32 -14.65 -13.95
CA ILE A 99 -1.86 -15.89 -14.54
C ILE A 99 -2.05 -16.95 -13.45
N ALA A 100 -1.05 -17.14 -12.59
CA ALA A 100 -1.12 -18.11 -11.51
C ALA A 100 -2.23 -17.76 -10.50
N HIS A 101 -2.35 -16.48 -10.16
CA HIS A 101 -3.44 -15.97 -9.33
C HIS A 101 -4.82 -16.20 -9.97
N ASP A 102 -4.95 -16.04 -11.28
CA ASP A 102 -6.20 -16.34 -11.99
C ASP A 102 -6.56 -17.84 -11.92
N GLY A 103 -5.55 -18.71 -11.95
CA GLY A 103 -5.73 -20.14 -11.71
C GLY A 103 -6.21 -20.51 -10.30
N LEU A 104 -6.28 -19.57 -9.35
CA LEU A 104 -6.93 -19.78 -8.04
C LEU A 104 -8.46 -19.85 -8.14
N GLU A 105 -9.05 -19.52 -9.30
CA GLU A 105 -10.50 -19.47 -9.54
C GLU A 105 -11.24 -20.72 -9.03
N GLN A 106 -10.73 -21.91 -9.36
CA GLN A 106 -11.37 -23.16 -8.97
C GLN A 106 -11.39 -23.36 -7.45
N GLY A 107 -10.25 -23.15 -6.78
CA GLY A 107 -10.13 -23.31 -5.34
C GLY A 107 -10.99 -22.30 -4.57
N ILE A 108 -11.01 -21.05 -5.03
CA ILE A 108 -11.87 -19.99 -4.45
C ILE A 108 -13.35 -20.32 -4.68
N SER A 109 -13.72 -20.78 -5.87
CA SER A 109 -15.09 -21.19 -6.17
C SER A 109 -15.58 -22.31 -5.26
N GLU A 110 -14.76 -23.33 -5.04
CA GLU A 110 -15.07 -24.45 -4.15
C GLU A 110 -15.18 -23.99 -2.68
N PHE A 111 -14.25 -23.13 -2.24
CA PHE A 111 -14.31 -22.52 -0.92
C PHE A 111 -15.63 -21.77 -0.69
N LEU A 112 -16.03 -20.90 -1.63
CA LEU A 112 -17.23 -20.09 -1.54
C LEU A 112 -18.51 -20.94 -1.54
N LYS A 113 -18.56 -21.99 -2.38
CA LYS A 113 -19.69 -22.95 -2.39
C LYS A 113 -19.82 -23.71 -1.07
N THR A 114 -18.69 -24.10 -0.49
CA THR A 114 -18.66 -24.96 0.71
C THR A 114 -18.95 -24.17 1.98
N HIS A 115 -18.35 -22.98 2.11
CA HIS A 115 -18.41 -22.20 3.34
C HIS A 115 -19.49 -21.13 3.34
N ALA A 116 -19.98 -20.73 2.15
CA ALA A 116 -21.05 -19.74 1.96
C ALA A 116 -20.93 -18.50 2.87
N PRO A 117 -19.80 -17.76 2.83
CA PRO A 117 -19.65 -16.55 3.63
C PRO A 117 -20.72 -15.52 3.25
N ASN A 118 -21.15 -14.70 4.21
CA ASN A 118 -22.11 -13.62 3.95
C ASN A 118 -21.52 -12.57 3.00
N TRP A 119 -20.23 -12.26 3.19
CA TRP A 119 -19.49 -11.27 2.41
C TRP A 119 -18.16 -11.82 1.91
N ILE A 120 -17.74 -11.39 0.73
CA ILE A 120 -16.35 -11.45 0.29
C ILE A 120 -15.82 -10.03 0.05
N ILE A 121 -14.71 -9.72 0.69
CA ILE A 121 -13.92 -8.51 0.48
C ILE A 121 -12.73 -8.88 -0.40
N TYR A 122 -12.58 -8.22 -1.54
CA TYR A 122 -11.54 -8.55 -2.53
C TYR A 122 -10.90 -7.29 -3.12
N ASP A 123 -9.76 -7.52 -3.77
CA ASP A 123 -8.89 -6.50 -4.36
C ASP A 123 -9.12 -6.35 -5.88
N PHE A 124 -8.26 -5.60 -6.58
CA PHE A 124 -8.37 -5.34 -8.02
C PHE A 124 -8.10 -6.56 -8.91
N ALA A 125 -7.23 -7.48 -8.48
CA ALA A 125 -6.70 -8.55 -9.33
C ALA A 125 -7.73 -9.63 -9.76
N PRO A 126 -8.60 -10.16 -8.87
CA PRO A 126 -9.49 -11.29 -9.19
C PRO A 126 -10.74 -10.86 -9.99
N TYR A 127 -10.54 -10.43 -11.23
CA TYR A 127 -11.63 -9.97 -12.12
C TYR A 127 -12.71 -11.01 -12.41
N TRP A 128 -12.38 -12.30 -12.29
CA TRP A 128 -13.28 -13.44 -12.43
C TRP A 128 -14.14 -13.72 -11.19
N LEU A 129 -13.81 -13.13 -10.03
CA LEU A 129 -14.48 -13.43 -8.77
C LEU A 129 -15.91 -12.86 -8.64
N PRO A 130 -16.19 -11.60 -9.02
CA PRO A 130 -17.53 -11.04 -8.87
C PRO A 130 -18.66 -11.88 -9.50
N PRO A 131 -18.58 -12.37 -10.76
CA PRO A 131 -19.65 -13.18 -11.34
C PRO A 131 -19.87 -14.51 -10.61
N ILE A 132 -18.84 -15.08 -9.98
CA ILE A 132 -18.95 -16.30 -9.18
C ILE A 132 -19.70 -16.01 -7.88
N ALA A 133 -19.29 -14.96 -7.16
CA ALA A 133 -19.97 -14.54 -5.93
C ALA A 133 -21.44 -14.14 -6.18
N ILE A 134 -21.75 -13.50 -7.31
CA ILE A 134 -23.13 -13.18 -7.73
C ILE A 134 -23.97 -14.46 -7.85
N LYS A 135 -23.47 -15.47 -8.58
CA LYS A 135 -24.19 -16.75 -8.77
C LYS A 135 -24.46 -17.49 -7.47
N LEU A 136 -23.59 -17.31 -6.47
CA LEU A 136 -23.71 -17.92 -5.15
C LEU A 136 -24.52 -17.07 -4.15
N GLY A 137 -25.01 -15.89 -4.55
CA GLY A 137 -25.73 -14.97 -3.66
C GLY A 137 -24.86 -14.32 -2.58
N ILE A 138 -23.53 -14.35 -2.74
CA ILE A 138 -22.58 -13.80 -1.76
C ILE A 138 -22.42 -12.30 -2.01
N LYS A 139 -22.47 -11.51 -0.92
CA LYS A 139 -22.31 -10.06 -0.97
C LYS A 139 -20.86 -9.67 -1.19
N ARG A 140 -20.62 -8.55 -1.87
CA ARG A 140 -19.32 -8.21 -2.48
C ARG A 140 -18.88 -6.82 -2.07
N ALA A 141 -17.73 -6.72 -1.42
CA ALA A 141 -17.06 -5.46 -1.14
C ALA A 141 -15.72 -5.41 -1.88
N TYR A 142 -15.46 -4.30 -2.56
CA TYR A 142 -14.13 -4.01 -3.07
C TYR A 142 -13.38 -3.23 -2.01
N PHE A 143 -12.18 -3.66 -1.62
CA PHE A 143 -11.33 -2.90 -0.72
C PHE A 143 -10.11 -2.38 -1.46
N SER A 144 -10.03 -1.05 -1.61
CA SER A 144 -8.90 -0.40 -2.26
C SER A 144 -7.78 -0.11 -1.30
N ILE A 145 -6.59 -0.52 -1.70
CA ILE A 145 -5.32 -0.10 -1.10
C ILE A 145 -4.87 1.26 -1.66
N PHE A 146 -5.31 1.61 -2.86
CA PHE A 146 -5.10 2.93 -3.44
C PHE A 146 -5.94 3.97 -2.69
N ASN A 147 -5.37 5.15 -2.48
CA ASN A 147 -6.06 6.25 -1.82
C ASN A 147 -7.11 6.91 -2.74
N ALA A 148 -8.03 7.68 -2.15
CA ALA A 148 -9.18 8.20 -2.89
C ALA A 148 -8.76 9.12 -4.04
N SER A 149 -7.76 9.98 -3.82
CA SER A 149 -7.27 10.89 -4.86
C SER A 149 -6.73 10.15 -6.08
N THR A 150 -6.03 9.03 -5.86
CA THR A 150 -5.49 8.19 -6.94
C THR A 150 -6.61 7.54 -7.74
N LEU A 151 -7.62 6.96 -7.09
CA LEU A 151 -8.76 6.35 -7.77
C LEU A 151 -9.54 7.36 -8.60
N CYS A 152 -9.86 8.52 -8.03
CA CYS A 152 -10.50 9.61 -8.76
C CYS A 152 -9.66 10.09 -9.95
N PHE A 153 -8.35 10.18 -9.75
CA PHE A 153 -7.43 10.59 -10.80
C PHE A 153 -7.37 9.56 -11.93
N MET A 154 -7.30 8.27 -11.63
CA MET A 154 -7.17 7.20 -12.63
C MET A 154 -8.39 7.14 -13.57
N GLY A 155 -9.58 7.37 -13.02
CA GLY A 155 -10.80 7.59 -13.77
C GLY A 155 -11.92 6.60 -13.44
N SER A 156 -12.98 6.70 -14.22
CA SER A 156 -14.20 5.95 -13.97
C SER A 156 -14.16 4.53 -14.53
N THR A 157 -14.71 3.59 -13.77
CA THR A 157 -15.07 2.25 -14.24
C THR A 157 -16.54 2.14 -14.64
N SER A 158 -17.29 3.24 -14.67
CA SER A 158 -18.71 3.27 -15.08
C SER A 158 -18.82 3.53 -16.58
N PRO A 159 -19.51 2.67 -17.35
CA PRO A 159 -19.74 2.90 -18.78
C PRO A 159 -20.42 4.23 -19.09
N GLU A 160 -21.31 4.71 -18.22
CA GLU A 160 -22.00 5.99 -18.41
C GLU A 160 -21.03 7.17 -18.33
N VAL A 161 -20.16 7.16 -17.31
CA VAL A 161 -19.21 8.24 -17.08
C VAL A 161 -18.08 8.19 -18.11
N VAL A 162 -17.62 6.98 -18.47
CA VAL A 162 -16.68 6.77 -19.58
C VAL A 162 -17.26 7.27 -20.91
N SER A 163 -18.56 7.06 -21.16
CA SER A 163 -19.22 7.62 -22.36
C SER A 163 -19.28 9.15 -22.35
N ARG A 164 -19.28 9.79 -21.17
CA ARG A 164 -19.32 11.24 -21.03
C ARG A 164 -17.97 11.91 -21.22
N TYR A 165 -16.92 11.34 -20.64
CA TYR A 165 -15.58 11.96 -20.59
C TYR A 165 -14.52 11.28 -21.46
N ALA A 166 -14.88 10.18 -22.14
CA ALA A 166 -13.98 9.27 -22.83
C ALA A 166 -12.95 8.58 -21.91
N GLN A 167 -12.46 7.42 -22.35
CA GLN A 167 -11.42 6.71 -21.63
C GLN A 167 -10.06 7.38 -21.85
N ARG A 168 -9.29 7.57 -20.76
CA ARG A 168 -7.93 8.11 -20.83
C ARG A 168 -6.95 6.99 -21.20
N THR A 169 -6.41 7.06 -22.41
CA THR A 169 -5.53 6.00 -22.96
C THR A 169 -4.14 6.47 -23.40
N ARG A 170 -3.87 7.78 -23.37
CA ARG A 170 -2.59 8.36 -23.83
C ARG A 170 -1.86 9.02 -22.67
N PRO A 171 -0.51 9.00 -22.61
CA PRO A 171 0.25 9.61 -21.53
C PRO A 171 -0.12 11.08 -21.25
N GLU A 172 -0.39 11.86 -22.29
CA GLU A 172 -0.73 13.30 -22.16
C GLU A 172 -2.04 13.52 -21.42
N HIS A 173 -2.96 12.54 -21.44
CA HIS A 173 -4.18 12.62 -20.66
C HIS A 173 -3.90 12.56 -19.16
N PHE A 174 -2.76 11.99 -18.76
CA PHE A 174 -2.33 11.76 -17.39
C PHE A 174 -1.37 12.83 -16.85
N THR A 175 -0.97 13.81 -17.67
CA THR A 175 -0.13 14.94 -17.25
C THR A 175 -0.93 16.19 -16.90
N VAL A 176 -2.27 16.10 -16.92
CA VAL A 176 -3.20 17.17 -16.56
C VAL A 176 -4.29 16.64 -15.63
N PRO A 177 -4.88 17.48 -14.76
CA PRO A 177 -6.02 17.07 -13.94
C PRO A 177 -7.22 16.69 -14.83
N PRO A 178 -7.88 15.54 -14.59
CA PRO A 178 -9.10 15.17 -15.29
C PRO A 178 -10.24 16.19 -15.17
N GLU A 179 -11.06 16.30 -16.23
CA GLU A 179 -12.19 17.25 -16.30
C GLU A 179 -13.29 17.00 -15.26
N TRP A 180 -13.43 15.76 -14.77
CA TRP A 180 -14.41 15.41 -13.74
C TRP A 180 -13.99 15.77 -12.32
N ILE A 181 -12.78 16.31 -12.12
CA ILE A 181 -12.34 16.81 -10.82
C ILE A 181 -12.76 18.29 -10.72
N PRO A 182 -13.76 18.64 -9.91
CA PRO A 182 -14.38 19.97 -9.94
C PRO A 182 -13.62 21.03 -9.11
N PHE A 183 -12.51 20.65 -8.49
CA PHE A 183 -11.73 21.50 -7.58
C PHE A 183 -10.26 21.60 -8.02
N PRO A 184 -9.55 22.68 -7.63
CA PRO A 184 -8.13 22.83 -7.98
C PRO A 184 -7.29 21.67 -7.45
N SER A 185 -6.61 20.96 -8.35
CA SER A 185 -5.74 19.84 -8.00
C SER A 185 -4.39 19.95 -8.70
N LYS A 186 -3.34 19.58 -7.97
CA LYS A 186 -1.97 19.40 -8.49
C LYS A 186 -1.62 17.92 -8.69
N VAL A 187 -2.55 17.02 -8.42
CA VAL A 187 -2.37 15.58 -8.55
C VAL A 187 -2.38 15.23 -10.04
N VAL A 188 -1.20 15.01 -10.61
CA VAL A 188 -0.96 14.60 -12.00
C VAL A 188 0.27 13.71 -12.06
N PHE A 189 0.41 12.92 -13.12
CA PHE A 189 1.68 12.28 -13.41
C PHE A 189 2.61 13.23 -14.17
N ARG A 190 3.91 13.03 -14.01
CA ARG A 190 4.91 13.57 -14.95
C ARG A 190 4.93 12.74 -16.23
N PRO A 191 5.43 13.29 -17.36
CA PRO A 191 5.52 12.57 -18.62
C PRO A 191 6.13 11.16 -18.52
N PHE A 192 7.24 10.98 -17.79
CA PHE A 192 7.87 9.65 -17.64
C PHE A 192 7.00 8.65 -16.87
N GLU A 193 6.30 9.11 -15.83
CA GLU A 193 5.41 8.26 -15.02
C GLU A 193 4.15 7.91 -15.81
N ALA A 194 3.59 8.85 -16.57
CA ALA A 194 2.45 8.62 -17.43
C ALA A 194 2.76 7.58 -18.53
N LYS A 195 3.95 7.64 -19.14
CA LYS A 195 4.43 6.62 -20.08
C LYS A 195 4.54 5.25 -19.41
N SER A 196 5.10 5.20 -18.20
CA SER A 196 5.21 3.96 -17.41
C SER A 196 3.84 3.37 -17.05
N LEU A 197 2.88 4.20 -16.61
CA LEU A 197 1.51 3.80 -16.28
C LEU A 197 0.81 3.14 -17.48
N ILE A 198 0.87 3.78 -18.66
CA ILE A 198 0.25 3.22 -19.87
C ILE A 198 0.84 1.85 -20.19
N GLY A 199 2.18 1.75 -20.19
CA GLY A 199 2.89 0.50 -20.47
C GLY A 199 2.57 -0.62 -19.47
N GLY A 200 2.45 -0.29 -18.19
CA GLY A 200 2.26 -1.28 -17.12
C GLY A 200 0.80 -1.70 -16.86
N SER A 201 -0.15 -0.79 -17.02
CA SER A 201 -1.53 -1.00 -16.52
C SER A 201 -2.62 -0.93 -17.59
N MET A 202 -2.37 -0.27 -18.72
CA MET A 202 -3.37 -0.04 -19.78
C MET A 202 -3.12 -0.88 -21.05
N ILE A 203 -1.90 -1.39 -21.23
CA ILE A 203 -1.55 -2.29 -22.33
C ILE A 203 -1.60 -3.74 -21.85
N GLN A 204 -2.09 -4.63 -22.72
CA GLN A 204 -2.13 -6.05 -22.44
C GLN A 204 -0.70 -6.59 -22.29
N ASN A 205 -0.42 -7.18 -21.13
CA ASN A 205 0.83 -7.88 -20.84
C ASN A 205 0.66 -9.39 -21.06
N ASP A 206 1.66 -10.19 -20.72
CA ASP A 206 1.64 -11.64 -20.91
C ASP A 206 0.50 -12.36 -20.19
N SER A 207 -0.15 -11.73 -19.19
CA SER A 207 -1.35 -12.29 -18.54
C SER A 207 -2.60 -12.27 -19.42
N GLY A 208 -2.56 -11.56 -20.55
CA GLY A 208 -3.70 -11.43 -21.46
C GLY A 208 -4.80 -10.46 -20.98
N VAL A 209 -4.69 -9.91 -19.76
CA VAL A 209 -5.68 -8.99 -19.18
C VAL A 209 -4.97 -7.78 -18.56
N THR A 210 -5.40 -6.58 -18.92
CA THR A 210 -4.82 -5.33 -18.37
C THR A 210 -5.19 -5.15 -16.90
N ASP A 211 -4.35 -4.46 -16.13
CA ASP A 211 -4.66 -4.15 -14.72
C ASP A 211 -5.89 -3.25 -14.61
N TRP A 212 -6.06 -2.34 -15.58
CA TRP A 212 -7.27 -1.52 -15.66
C TRP A 212 -8.53 -2.37 -15.86
N SER A 213 -8.52 -3.34 -16.78
CA SER A 213 -9.66 -4.24 -16.99
C SER A 213 -9.97 -5.09 -15.75
N ARG A 214 -8.93 -5.48 -14.99
CA ARG A 214 -9.09 -6.20 -13.73
C ARG A 214 -9.79 -5.33 -12.68
N ALA A 215 -9.31 -4.11 -12.49
CA ALA A 215 -9.91 -3.12 -11.60
C ALA A 215 -11.34 -2.76 -12.02
N GLU A 216 -11.58 -2.58 -13.32
CA GLU A 216 -12.91 -2.29 -13.86
C GLU A 216 -13.92 -3.38 -13.51
N SER A 217 -13.62 -4.65 -13.81
CA SER A 217 -14.51 -5.77 -13.51
C SER A 217 -14.77 -5.93 -12.01
N THR A 218 -13.73 -5.81 -11.19
CA THR A 218 -13.85 -5.96 -9.73
C THR A 218 -14.63 -4.81 -9.09
N ILE A 219 -14.39 -3.56 -9.49
CA ILE A 219 -15.13 -2.40 -9.00
C ILE A 219 -16.58 -2.46 -9.51
N GLN A 220 -16.83 -2.72 -10.79
CA GLN A 220 -18.21 -2.86 -11.30
C GLN A 220 -18.98 -3.99 -10.58
N GLY A 221 -18.32 -5.10 -10.27
CA GLY A 221 -18.92 -6.25 -9.61
C GLY A 221 -19.22 -6.10 -8.11
N CYS A 222 -18.69 -5.07 -7.44
CA CYS A 222 -18.92 -4.86 -6.01
C CYS A 222 -20.22 -4.10 -5.70
N GLN A 223 -20.75 -4.30 -4.49
CA GLN A 223 -21.92 -3.56 -3.96
C GLN A 223 -21.50 -2.35 -3.13
N VAL A 224 -20.34 -2.42 -2.48
CA VAL A 224 -19.79 -1.35 -1.65
C VAL A 224 -18.30 -1.20 -1.93
N PHE A 225 -17.86 0.05 -1.93
CA PHE A 225 -16.49 0.44 -2.18
C PHE A 225 -15.84 0.86 -0.85
N PHE A 226 -14.95 0.04 -0.31
CA PHE A 226 -14.15 0.36 0.85
C PHE A 226 -12.83 1.00 0.41
N ILE A 227 -12.52 2.18 0.94
CA ILE A 227 -11.31 2.94 0.56
C ILE A 227 -10.41 3.09 1.78
N ARG A 228 -9.15 2.69 1.68
CA ARG A 228 -8.16 2.94 2.73
C ARG A 228 -7.79 4.42 2.80
N SER A 229 -8.63 5.19 3.47
CA SER A 229 -8.56 6.64 3.57
C SER A 229 -9.40 7.15 4.75
N CYS A 230 -9.38 8.46 5.00
CA CYS A 230 -10.29 9.14 5.92
C CYS A 230 -10.70 10.51 5.37
N ARG A 231 -11.86 11.01 5.80
CA ARG A 231 -12.42 12.28 5.32
C ARG A 231 -11.61 13.51 5.72
N GLN A 232 -10.86 13.43 6.81
CA GLN A 232 -9.96 14.48 7.28
C GLN A 232 -8.83 14.77 6.28
N ILE A 233 -8.50 13.81 5.41
CA ILE A 233 -7.44 13.95 4.41
C ILE A 233 -8.04 14.10 3.01
N GLU A 234 -8.97 13.21 2.64
CA GLU A 234 -9.43 13.08 1.25
C GLU A 234 -10.94 13.31 1.09
N GLY A 235 -11.55 14.15 1.93
CA GLY A 235 -13.01 14.38 1.94
C GLY A 235 -13.62 14.68 0.56
N GLU A 236 -13.10 15.67 -0.17
CA GLU A 236 -13.59 16.04 -1.51
C GLU A 236 -13.42 14.90 -2.54
N TRP A 237 -12.35 14.11 -2.40
CA TRP A 237 -12.10 12.96 -3.27
C TRP A 237 -13.05 11.79 -2.96
N LEU A 238 -13.29 11.52 -1.68
CA LEU A 238 -14.24 10.51 -1.22
C LEU A 238 -15.68 10.85 -1.67
N ASP A 239 -16.02 12.15 -1.76
CA ASP A 239 -17.33 12.61 -2.24
C ASP A 239 -17.49 12.47 -3.76
N LEU A 240 -16.38 12.49 -4.50
CA LEU A 240 -16.39 12.33 -5.95
C LEU A 240 -16.50 10.86 -6.39
N LEU A 241 -15.99 9.91 -5.60
CA LEU A 241 -15.97 8.49 -5.97
C LEU A 241 -17.37 7.88 -6.25
N PRO A 242 -18.43 8.15 -5.47
CA PRO A 242 -19.77 7.64 -5.74
C PRO A 242 -20.27 8.01 -7.13
N ASP A 243 -20.15 9.28 -7.51
CA ASP A 243 -20.57 9.80 -8.81
C ASP A 243 -19.67 9.29 -9.93
N LEU A 244 -18.35 9.24 -9.69
CA LEU A 244 -17.39 8.80 -10.69
C LEU A 244 -17.60 7.33 -11.05
N HIS A 245 -17.75 6.44 -10.07
CA HIS A 245 -17.89 5.00 -10.32
C HIS A 245 -19.33 4.51 -10.41
N GLN A 246 -20.32 5.40 -10.24
CA GLN A 246 -21.75 5.07 -10.13
C GLN A 246 -21.98 4.00 -9.05
N LYS A 247 -21.37 4.22 -7.87
CA LYS A 247 -21.46 3.34 -6.71
C LYS A 247 -22.19 4.08 -5.59
N PRO A 248 -23.35 3.58 -5.13
CA PRO A 248 -24.17 4.31 -4.16
C PRO A 248 -23.50 4.40 -2.79
N VAL A 249 -22.56 3.49 -2.49
CA VAL A 249 -21.91 3.42 -1.18
C VAL A 249 -20.40 3.32 -1.33
N VAL A 250 -19.72 4.39 -0.89
CA VAL A 250 -18.26 4.47 -0.74
C VAL A 250 -17.99 4.78 0.73
N LEU A 251 -17.27 3.89 1.42
CA LEU A 251 -16.96 4.06 2.85
C LEU A 251 -15.45 4.04 3.07
N PRO A 252 -14.88 5.09 3.70
CA PRO A 252 -13.50 5.05 4.16
C PRO A 252 -13.33 4.02 5.29
N THR A 253 -12.23 3.26 5.26
CA THR A 253 -11.86 2.29 6.31
C THR A 253 -10.94 2.88 7.38
N GLY A 254 -10.67 4.18 7.32
CA GLY A 254 -9.55 4.78 8.04
C GLY A 254 -8.21 4.39 7.38
N LEU A 255 -7.12 4.77 8.03
CA LEU A 255 -5.77 4.54 7.47
C LEU A 255 -5.22 3.15 7.78
N LEU A 256 -5.83 2.44 8.74
CA LEU A 256 -5.35 1.13 9.20
C LEU A 256 -3.83 1.14 9.48
N PRO A 257 -3.33 2.06 10.34
CA PRO A 257 -1.92 2.05 10.70
C PRO A 257 -1.57 0.73 11.41
N PRO A 258 -0.48 0.05 11.03
CA PRO A 258 -0.09 -1.18 11.71
C PRO A 258 0.20 -0.90 13.18
N LEU A 259 -0.28 -1.77 14.06
CA LEU A 259 0.05 -1.69 15.48
C LEU A 259 1.52 -2.09 15.66
N VAL A 260 2.31 -1.25 16.35
CA VAL A 260 3.64 -1.66 16.84
C VAL A 260 3.44 -2.83 17.79
N PRO A 261 4.12 -3.97 17.57
CA PRO A 261 4.17 -5.02 18.58
C PRO A 261 4.74 -4.43 19.88
N THR A 262 3.94 -4.39 20.94
CA THR A 262 4.31 -3.82 22.24
C THR A 262 5.17 -4.76 23.09
N SER A 263 5.37 -6.00 22.66
CA SER A 263 6.20 -7.00 23.34
C SER A 263 7.27 -7.57 22.41
N ASP A 264 8.46 -7.82 22.97
CA ASP A 264 9.54 -8.56 22.31
C ASP A 264 9.19 -10.05 22.09
N GLU A 265 8.11 -10.55 22.71
CA GLU A 265 7.63 -11.93 22.55
C GLU A 265 7.01 -12.21 21.16
N ASP A 266 6.60 -11.16 20.43
CA ASP A 266 5.97 -11.30 19.12
C ASP A 266 6.95 -11.45 17.96
N GLN A 267 8.26 -11.28 18.19
CA GLN A 267 9.29 -11.43 17.15
C GLN A 267 10.57 -12.05 17.70
N PRO A 268 10.97 -13.26 17.27
CA PRO A 268 12.21 -13.91 17.71
C PRO A 268 13.49 -13.26 17.13
N ASP A 269 13.40 -12.10 16.49
CA ASP A 269 14.53 -11.54 15.73
C ASP A 269 15.45 -10.68 16.60
N ASN A 270 16.60 -11.28 16.90
CA ASN A 270 17.82 -10.74 17.53
C ASN A 270 18.44 -9.50 16.80
N ASN A 271 17.73 -8.92 15.84
CA ASN A 271 18.20 -7.83 14.99
C ASN A 271 17.77 -6.45 15.50
N TRP A 272 16.62 -6.34 16.18
CA TRP A 272 16.15 -5.04 16.69
C TRP A 272 17.16 -4.44 17.67
N SER A 273 17.72 -5.21 18.60
CA SER A 273 18.68 -4.72 19.59
C SER A 273 19.91 -4.07 18.94
N LYS A 274 20.41 -4.63 17.82
CA LYS A 274 21.55 -4.06 17.07
C LYS A 274 21.17 -2.77 16.35
N ILE A 275 19.98 -2.75 15.74
CA ILE A 275 19.45 -1.56 15.05
C ILE A 275 19.24 -0.43 16.07
N ALA A 276 18.60 -0.72 17.19
CA ALA A 276 18.37 0.22 18.29
C ALA A 276 19.70 0.77 18.84
N GLU A 277 20.68 -0.09 19.13
CA GLU A 277 21.99 0.33 19.63
C GLU A 277 22.69 1.32 18.68
N TRP A 278 22.57 1.10 17.36
CA TRP A 278 23.13 2.05 16.39
C TRP A 278 22.36 3.37 16.36
N LEU A 279 21.02 3.32 16.42
CA LEU A 279 20.15 4.49 16.42
C LEU A 279 20.29 5.35 17.69
N ASP A 280 20.50 4.72 18.85
CA ASP A 280 20.69 5.36 20.16
C ASP A 280 21.98 6.20 20.23
N LYS A 281 23.00 5.83 19.44
CA LYS A 281 24.25 6.59 19.33
C LYS A 281 24.11 7.87 18.52
N GLN A 282 23.01 8.03 17.78
CA GLN A 282 22.80 9.16 16.88
C GLN A 282 22.12 10.34 17.59
N LYS A 283 22.39 11.55 17.10
CA LYS A 283 21.70 12.75 17.60
C LYS A 283 20.20 12.69 17.27
N LYS A 284 19.37 13.15 18.20
CA LYS A 284 17.91 13.23 18.06
C LYS A 284 17.51 13.96 16.77
N GLY A 285 16.61 13.36 15.99
CA GLY A 285 16.08 13.95 14.77
C GLY A 285 17.10 14.23 13.67
N LYS A 286 18.20 13.47 13.60
CA LYS A 286 19.25 13.65 12.57
C LYS A 286 19.43 12.47 11.63
N VAL A 287 18.94 11.28 11.98
CA VAL A 287 19.01 10.09 11.13
C VAL A 287 18.01 10.20 9.99
N VAL A 288 18.49 10.00 8.77
CA VAL A 288 17.65 9.78 7.60
C VAL A 288 17.36 8.29 7.51
N TYR A 289 16.11 7.90 7.71
CA TYR A 289 15.68 6.54 7.41
C TYR A 289 15.47 6.43 5.89
N VAL A 290 16.01 5.38 5.26
CA VAL A 290 15.92 5.17 3.82
C VAL A 290 15.33 3.79 3.56
N ALA A 291 14.14 3.73 2.96
CA ALA A 291 13.53 2.47 2.55
C ALA A 291 12.58 2.66 1.35
N PHE A 292 12.80 1.83 0.33
CA PHE A 292 12.02 1.83 -0.91
C PHE A 292 11.06 0.63 -0.99
N GLY A 293 10.83 -0.10 0.12
CA GLY A 293 10.01 -1.31 0.09
C GLY A 293 10.74 -2.49 -0.57
N SER A 294 10.03 -3.61 -0.72
CA SER A 294 10.61 -4.87 -1.23
C SER A 294 10.43 -5.10 -2.72
N GLU A 295 9.66 -4.25 -3.39
CA GLU A 295 9.19 -4.45 -4.77
C GLU A 295 9.86 -3.48 -5.75
N ILE A 296 10.80 -2.66 -5.26
CA ILE A 296 11.43 -1.60 -6.04
C ILE A 296 12.81 -2.02 -6.51
N ASN A 297 13.01 -1.93 -7.82
CA ASN A 297 14.30 -2.10 -8.49
C ASN A 297 14.69 -0.78 -9.16
N LEU A 298 15.71 -0.12 -8.62
CA LEU A 298 16.38 1.02 -9.26
C LEU A 298 17.41 0.49 -10.26
N SER A 299 17.70 1.25 -11.32
CA SER A 299 18.87 0.93 -12.15
C SER A 299 20.17 1.06 -11.34
N GLN A 300 21.26 0.46 -11.81
CA GLN A 300 22.56 0.59 -11.12
C GLN A 300 23.02 2.05 -11.08
N GLU A 301 22.71 2.85 -12.10
CA GLU A 301 23.03 4.27 -12.18
C GLU A 301 22.19 5.08 -11.17
N GLU A 302 20.87 4.88 -11.12
CA GLU A 302 20.00 5.54 -10.13
C GLU A 302 20.40 5.15 -8.69
N PHE A 303 20.74 3.87 -8.49
CA PHE A 303 21.24 3.38 -7.21
C PHE A 303 22.55 4.03 -6.78
N ASN A 304 23.46 4.27 -7.73
CA ASN A 304 24.71 4.99 -7.47
C ASN A 304 24.45 6.46 -7.11
N GLU A 305 23.55 7.15 -7.81
CA GLU A 305 23.17 8.54 -7.46
C GLU A 305 22.52 8.62 -6.09
N LEU A 306 21.67 7.65 -5.73
CA LEU A 306 21.08 7.53 -4.41
C LEU A 306 22.15 7.38 -3.32
N ALA A 307 23.05 6.40 -3.48
CA ALA A 307 24.13 6.16 -2.51
C ALA A 307 25.03 7.40 -2.38
N LEU A 308 25.47 7.98 -3.49
CA LEU A 308 26.37 9.13 -3.49
C LEU A 308 25.68 10.40 -2.97
N GLY A 309 24.36 10.54 -3.13
CA GLY A 309 23.59 11.64 -2.53
C GLY A 309 23.45 11.48 -1.01
N LEU A 310 23.27 10.26 -0.51
CA LEU A 310 23.32 9.98 0.93
C LEU A 310 24.70 10.26 1.51
N GLU A 311 25.78 9.89 0.80
CA GLU A 311 27.15 10.23 1.20
C GLU A 311 27.36 11.74 1.27
N LEU A 312 26.93 12.46 0.22
CA LEU A 312 27.11 13.90 0.04
C LEU A 312 26.30 14.73 1.05
N CYS A 313 25.13 14.25 1.48
CA CYS A 313 24.31 15.01 2.43
C CYS A 313 24.95 15.17 3.81
N GLY A 314 25.94 14.32 4.15
CA GLY A 314 26.70 14.40 5.39
C GLY A 314 25.92 14.05 6.67
N LEU A 315 24.68 13.59 6.54
CA LEU A 315 23.84 13.20 7.68
C LEU A 315 23.99 11.72 8.02
N PRO A 316 23.70 11.32 9.28
CA PRO A 316 23.54 9.92 9.61
C PRO A 316 22.37 9.31 8.83
N PHE A 317 22.53 8.09 8.33
CA PHE A 317 21.45 7.40 7.62
C PHE A 317 21.37 5.92 7.98
N PHE A 318 20.14 5.42 8.05
CA PHE A 318 19.86 3.99 8.17
C PHE A 318 19.15 3.54 6.90
N TRP A 319 19.82 2.75 6.06
CA TRP A 319 19.31 2.34 4.76
C TRP A 319 18.98 0.86 4.73
N VAL A 320 17.70 0.52 4.60
CA VAL A 320 17.25 -0.85 4.35
C VAL A 320 17.41 -1.18 2.87
N LEU A 321 18.34 -2.07 2.56
CA LEU A 321 18.65 -2.53 1.21
C LEU A 321 18.32 -4.01 1.08
N ARG A 322 17.11 -4.36 0.64
CA ARG A 322 16.78 -5.78 0.45
C ARG A 322 17.48 -6.33 -0.80
N LYS A 323 18.15 -7.47 -0.63
CA LYS A 323 18.63 -8.27 -1.76
C LYS A 323 17.46 -9.11 -2.31
N PRO A 324 17.38 -9.36 -3.63
CA PRO A 324 16.43 -10.31 -4.19
C PRO A 324 16.58 -11.68 -3.49
N SER A 325 15.46 -12.30 -3.12
CA SER A 325 15.45 -13.61 -2.48
C SER A 325 16.02 -14.67 -3.44
N HIS A 326 16.81 -15.61 -2.91
CA HIS A 326 17.41 -16.72 -3.67
C HIS A 326 16.37 -17.49 -4.50
N GLY A 327 16.36 -17.26 -5.81
CA GLY A 327 15.43 -17.89 -6.76
C GLY A 327 15.52 -17.33 -8.18
N SER A 328 15.93 -16.07 -8.34
CA SER A 328 16.29 -15.50 -9.65
C SER A 328 17.70 -15.95 -10.03
N GLY A 329 17.80 -17.00 -10.86
CA GLY A 329 19.07 -17.39 -11.47
C GLY A 329 19.66 -16.21 -12.24
N ASN A 330 20.79 -15.67 -11.75
CA ASN A 330 21.71 -14.76 -12.43
C ASN A 330 21.10 -13.53 -13.15
N ALA A 331 20.72 -12.48 -12.42
CA ALA A 331 20.81 -11.07 -12.89
C ALA A 331 20.50 -10.07 -11.76
N ASP A 332 21.34 -9.03 -11.63
CA ASP A 332 20.99 -7.68 -11.15
C ASP A 332 20.64 -7.43 -9.67
N SER A 333 21.46 -7.90 -8.72
CA SER A 333 21.56 -7.17 -7.44
C SER A 333 22.41 -5.92 -7.64
N VAL A 334 21.82 -4.74 -7.45
CA VAL A 334 22.55 -3.46 -7.42
C VAL A 334 23.72 -3.52 -6.42
N LYS A 335 24.86 -2.97 -6.83
CA LYS A 335 26.09 -2.92 -6.03
C LYS A 335 26.29 -1.52 -5.47
N LEU A 336 26.69 -1.44 -4.20
CA LEU A 336 27.12 -0.18 -3.61
C LEU A 336 28.36 0.35 -4.35
N PRO A 337 28.50 1.67 -4.51
CA PRO A 337 29.71 2.26 -5.06
C PRO A 337 30.95 1.80 -4.28
N ASP A 338 32.07 1.59 -4.98
CA ASP A 338 33.31 1.11 -4.38
C ASP A 338 33.71 1.98 -3.17
N GLY A 339 33.95 1.33 -2.02
CA GLY A 339 34.35 1.99 -0.77
C GLY A 339 33.25 2.81 -0.08
N PHE A 340 31.99 2.77 -0.52
CA PHE A 340 30.89 3.54 0.06
C PHE A 340 30.71 3.30 1.56
N GLU A 341 30.67 2.04 1.99
CA GLU A 341 30.52 1.70 3.41
C GLU A 341 31.70 2.21 4.24
N ASP A 342 32.92 2.13 3.72
CA ASP A 342 34.12 2.64 4.41
C ASP A 342 34.10 4.17 4.58
N ARG A 343 33.64 4.91 3.56
CA ARG A 343 33.53 6.38 3.59
C ARG A 343 32.38 6.87 4.47
N THR A 344 31.41 6.01 4.76
CA THR A 344 30.19 6.36 5.52
C THR A 344 30.09 5.67 6.88
N LYS A 345 30.99 4.75 7.24
CA LYS A 345 30.91 3.91 8.46
C LYS A 345 30.71 4.64 9.79
N ASP A 346 31.08 5.91 9.87
CA ASP A 346 30.93 6.76 11.06
C ASP A 346 29.50 7.28 11.25
N ARG A 347 28.68 7.29 10.18
CA ARG A 347 27.35 7.92 10.15
C ARG A 347 26.28 7.11 9.41
N GLY A 348 26.65 6.16 8.58
CA GLY A 348 25.76 5.36 7.75
C GLY A 348 25.72 3.90 8.19
N LEU A 349 24.54 3.29 8.11
CA LEU A 349 24.35 1.85 8.26
C LEU A 349 23.47 1.31 7.14
N VAL A 350 24.03 0.41 6.32
CA VAL A 350 23.27 -0.32 5.29
C VAL A 350 22.83 -1.67 5.86
N TRP A 351 21.52 -1.88 5.92
CA TRP A 351 20.90 -3.06 6.50
C TRP A 351 20.30 -3.95 5.40
N THR A 352 20.86 -5.15 5.22
CA THR A 352 20.53 -6.01 4.07
C THR A 352 19.50 -7.10 4.34
N THR A 353 19.01 -7.19 5.58
CA THR A 353 17.99 -8.16 5.99
C THR A 353 16.69 -7.44 6.34
N TRP A 354 15.69 -8.17 6.81
CA TRP A 354 14.46 -7.57 7.29
C TRP A 354 14.74 -6.58 8.44
N ALA A 355 13.98 -5.48 8.46
CA ALA A 355 14.07 -4.45 9.49
C ALA A 355 12.66 -4.02 9.93
N PRO A 356 12.43 -3.81 11.24
CA PRO A 356 11.14 -3.40 11.77
C PRO A 356 10.88 -1.91 11.50
N GLN A 357 10.41 -1.57 10.31
CA GLN A 357 10.16 -0.19 9.87
C GLN A 357 9.36 0.64 10.90
N PRO A 358 8.24 0.16 11.49
CA PRO A 358 7.52 0.93 12.51
C PRO A 358 8.38 1.27 13.74
N LYS A 359 9.25 0.35 14.19
CA LYS A 359 10.14 0.61 15.33
C LYS A 359 11.23 1.63 14.97
N ILE A 360 11.76 1.57 13.75
CA ILE A 360 12.76 2.56 13.26
C ILE A 360 12.11 3.95 13.15
N LEU A 361 10.94 4.05 12.50
CA LEU A 361 10.21 5.31 12.38
C LEU A 361 9.77 5.88 13.74
N ALA A 362 9.48 5.04 14.73
CA ALA A 362 9.19 5.49 16.08
C ALA A 362 10.42 6.07 16.82
N HIS A 363 11.64 5.70 16.41
CA HIS A 363 12.86 6.06 17.12
C HIS A 363 13.14 7.57 17.09
N GLU A 364 13.53 8.17 18.21
CA GLU A 364 13.68 9.63 18.33
C GLU A 364 14.84 10.20 17.51
N SER A 365 15.85 9.39 17.19
CA SER A 365 16.96 9.80 16.33
C SER A 365 16.56 10.01 14.87
N VAL A 366 15.45 9.44 14.40
CA VAL A 366 14.98 9.59 13.02
C VAL A 366 14.41 11.00 12.80
N GLY A 367 15.06 11.75 11.91
CA GLY A 367 14.72 13.13 11.55
C GLY A 367 13.91 13.25 10.26
N GLY A 368 13.95 12.25 9.39
CA GLY A 368 13.20 12.24 8.14
C GLY A 368 13.22 10.86 7.47
N PHE A 369 12.31 10.65 6.54
CA PHE A 369 12.15 9.39 5.82
C PHE A 369 12.26 9.60 4.30
N LEU A 370 13.32 9.05 3.71
CA LEU A 370 13.47 8.93 2.27
C LEU A 370 12.69 7.70 1.79
N THR A 371 11.64 7.94 1.01
CA THR A 371 10.63 6.94 0.67
C THR A 371 10.22 6.99 -0.78
N HIS A 372 9.74 5.85 -1.27
CA HIS A 372 9.08 5.70 -2.56
C HIS A 372 7.66 6.25 -2.60
N CYS A 373 7.12 6.74 -1.49
CA CYS A 373 5.75 7.32 -1.42
C CYS A 373 4.62 6.30 -1.58
N GLY A 374 4.86 5.02 -1.31
CA GLY A 374 3.77 4.05 -1.20
C GLY A 374 2.86 4.39 -0.02
N TRP A 375 1.54 4.25 -0.20
CA TRP A 375 0.55 4.73 0.76
C TRP A 375 0.74 4.15 2.18
N SER A 376 1.03 2.84 2.29
CA SER A 376 1.36 2.20 3.57
C SER A 376 2.57 2.83 4.27
N SER A 377 3.65 3.08 3.52
CA SER A 377 4.88 3.65 4.07
C SER A 377 4.67 5.08 4.57
N LEU A 378 3.86 5.85 3.85
CA LEU A 378 3.49 7.21 4.24
C LEU A 378 2.65 7.22 5.52
N ILE A 379 1.67 6.31 5.63
CA ILE A 379 0.86 6.14 6.84
C ILE A 379 1.75 5.84 8.05
N GLU A 380 2.66 4.87 7.93
CA GLU A 380 3.59 4.51 9.01
C GLU A 380 4.49 5.68 9.41
N ALA A 381 5.00 6.46 8.45
CA ALA A 381 5.90 7.58 8.74
C ALA A 381 5.19 8.75 9.43
N LEU A 382 4.01 9.12 8.94
CA LEU A 382 3.23 10.21 9.51
C LEU A 382 2.64 9.87 10.87
N GLN A 383 2.33 8.59 11.13
CA GLN A 383 1.97 8.15 12.48
C GLN A 383 3.01 8.54 13.54
N TYR A 384 4.29 8.66 13.18
CA TYR A 384 5.38 9.12 14.06
C TYR A 384 5.86 10.54 13.77
N GLY A 385 5.12 11.30 12.98
CA GLY A 385 5.44 12.68 12.62
C GLY A 385 6.77 12.82 11.86
N ARG A 386 7.14 11.83 11.05
CA ARG A 386 8.37 11.88 10.27
C ARG A 386 8.14 12.62 8.96
N PRO A 387 8.87 13.72 8.71
CA PRO A 387 8.78 14.42 7.44
C PRO A 387 9.36 13.58 6.33
N LEU A 388 8.85 13.78 5.11
CA LEU A 388 9.16 12.92 3.97
C LEU A 388 10.16 13.59 3.02
N ILE A 389 11.10 12.77 2.53
CA ILE A 389 11.87 13.03 1.33
C ILE A 389 11.32 12.05 0.29
N MET A 390 10.60 12.58 -0.69
CA MET A 390 9.76 11.78 -1.58
C MET A 390 10.48 11.53 -2.90
N LEU A 391 10.79 10.27 -3.19
CA LEU A 391 11.37 9.84 -4.44
C LEU A 391 10.47 8.75 -5.04
N PRO A 392 9.35 9.12 -5.70
CA PRO A 392 8.43 8.17 -6.31
C PRO A 392 9.12 7.43 -7.46
N ILE A 393 8.86 6.13 -7.58
CA ILE A 393 9.56 5.25 -8.54
C ILE A 393 8.59 4.59 -9.51
N MET A 394 7.43 4.13 -9.04
CA MET A 394 6.49 3.36 -9.85
C MET A 394 5.03 3.53 -9.41
N TYR A 395 4.09 3.03 -10.22
CA TYR A 395 2.66 3.01 -9.93
C TYR A 395 2.08 4.39 -9.62
N ASP A 396 1.28 4.52 -8.57
CA ASP A 396 0.58 5.72 -8.10
C ASP A 396 1.44 6.65 -7.21
N GLN A 397 2.68 6.26 -6.93
CA GLN A 397 3.56 6.95 -5.98
C GLN A 397 3.77 8.42 -6.32
N GLY A 398 3.84 8.77 -7.60
CA GLY A 398 3.96 10.17 -8.05
C GLY A 398 2.71 11.00 -7.72
N LEU A 399 1.52 10.41 -7.82
CA LEU A 399 0.26 11.07 -7.45
C LEU A 399 0.20 11.31 -5.95
N ILE A 400 0.58 10.31 -5.16
CA ILE A 400 0.67 10.41 -3.70
C ILE A 400 1.68 11.51 -3.32
N ALA A 401 2.87 11.51 -3.93
CA ALA A 401 3.88 12.53 -3.66
C ALA A 401 3.34 13.95 -3.90
N ARG A 402 2.63 14.18 -5.01
CA ARG A 402 2.08 15.51 -5.37
C ARG A 402 0.88 15.92 -4.55
N PHE A 403 0.13 14.97 -4.03
CA PHE A 403 -0.92 15.25 -3.05
C PHE A 403 -0.32 15.85 -1.75
N TRP A 404 0.85 15.35 -1.34
CA TRP A 404 1.50 15.70 -0.07
C TRP A 404 2.63 16.74 -0.18
N ASP A 405 3.09 17.05 -1.39
CA ASP A 405 4.21 17.95 -1.64
C ASP A 405 4.03 19.30 -0.94
N LYS A 406 5.10 19.76 -0.29
CA LYS A 406 5.20 20.99 0.50
C LYS A 406 4.29 21.08 1.73
N ARG A 407 3.57 20.01 2.08
CA ARG A 407 2.78 19.92 3.32
C ARG A 407 3.55 19.22 4.44
N ILE A 408 4.17 18.08 4.11
CA ILE A 408 4.83 17.18 5.07
C ILE A 408 6.25 16.80 4.65
N GLY A 409 6.73 17.36 3.56
CA GLY A 409 7.95 16.93 2.90
C GLY A 409 8.11 17.58 1.54
N ILE A 410 9.10 17.11 0.79
CA ILE A 410 9.36 17.56 -0.57
C ILE A 410 9.64 16.38 -1.49
N GLU A 411 9.16 16.47 -2.72
CA GLU A 411 9.56 15.59 -3.81
C GLU A 411 10.98 15.94 -4.28
N VAL A 412 11.87 14.94 -4.36
CA VAL A 412 13.21 15.10 -4.93
C VAL A 412 13.05 15.56 -6.37
N SER A 413 13.74 16.63 -6.74
CA SER A 413 13.67 17.18 -8.09
C SER A 413 14.22 16.16 -9.10
N ARG A 414 13.42 15.88 -10.14
CA ARG A 414 13.78 14.99 -11.24
C ARG A 414 13.56 15.71 -12.56
N ASP A 415 14.27 15.27 -13.59
CA ASP A 415 13.97 15.67 -14.97
C ASP A 415 12.56 15.21 -15.37
N GLU A 416 11.79 16.12 -15.98
CA GLU A 416 10.37 15.89 -16.26
C GLU A 416 10.13 14.81 -17.33
N GLU A 417 11.05 14.62 -18.27
CA GLU A 417 10.89 13.69 -19.40
C GLU A 417 11.51 12.31 -19.16
N SER A 418 12.69 12.27 -18.54
CA SER A 418 13.43 11.03 -18.26
C SER A 418 13.18 10.49 -16.86
N GLY A 419 12.74 11.33 -15.93
CA GLY A 419 12.71 11.00 -14.51
C GLY A 419 14.10 10.96 -13.86
N TRP A 420 15.18 11.38 -14.53
CA TRP A 420 16.51 11.31 -13.92
C TRP A 420 16.63 12.24 -12.70
N PHE A 421 17.27 11.78 -11.61
CA PHE A 421 17.62 12.61 -10.46
C PHE A 421 19.13 12.54 -10.20
N THR A 422 19.67 13.59 -9.58
CA THR A 422 21.11 13.66 -9.25
C THR A 422 21.33 13.51 -7.75
N ARG A 423 22.52 13.04 -7.37
CA ARG A 423 23.01 13.04 -5.98
C ARG A 423 22.91 14.42 -5.32
N ASP A 424 23.12 15.49 -6.07
CA ASP A 424 23.07 16.87 -5.56
C ASP A 424 21.64 17.27 -5.18
N GLU A 425 20.66 17.03 -6.05
CA GLU A 425 19.25 17.31 -5.74
C GLU A 425 18.72 16.41 -4.62
N LEU A 426 19.19 15.16 -4.54
CA LEU A 426 18.90 14.28 -3.42
C LEU A 426 19.47 14.82 -2.11
N ALA A 427 20.78 15.13 -2.07
CA ALA A 427 21.45 15.63 -0.88
C ALA A 427 20.88 16.97 -0.39
N LYS A 428 20.51 17.84 -1.32
CA LYS A 428 19.82 19.11 -1.06
C LYS A 428 18.43 18.89 -0.47
N SER A 429 17.64 17.97 -1.02
CA SER A 429 16.30 17.64 -0.52
C SER A 429 16.36 17.07 0.90
N VAL A 430 17.33 16.18 1.16
CA VAL A 430 17.59 15.61 2.48
C VAL A 430 17.97 16.69 3.50
N ASN A 431 18.93 17.55 3.18
CA ASN A 431 19.34 18.64 4.07
C ASN A 431 18.25 19.67 4.31
N LEU A 432 17.48 20.01 3.28
CA LEU A 432 16.33 20.91 3.39
C LEU A 432 15.36 20.39 4.46
N VAL A 433 14.94 19.12 4.35
CA VAL A 433 13.94 18.53 5.26
C VAL A 433 14.47 18.35 6.68
N VAL A 434 15.71 17.87 6.86
CA VAL A 434 16.21 17.44 8.18
C VAL A 434 17.00 18.53 8.93
N VAL A 435 17.60 19.49 8.22
CA VAL A 435 18.56 20.44 8.80
C VAL A 435 18.12 21.89 8.66
N HIS A 436 17.77 22.31 7.44
CA HIS A 436 17.55 23.73 7.14
C HIS A 436 16.26 24.25 7.79
N GLU A 437 16.19 25.57 8.03
CA GLU A 437 14.98 26.16 8.61
C GLU A 437 13.86 26.33 7.59
N GLU A 438 14.20 26.43 6.32
CA GLU A 438 13.25 26.41 5.21
C GLU A 438 12.45 25.10 5.16
N GLY A 439 12.98 24.00 5.72
CA GLY A 439 12.25 22.74 5.88
C GLY A 439 11.45 22.60 7.17
N LYS A 440 11.49 23.59 8.08
CA LYS A 440 10.71 23.58 9.33
C LYS A 440 9.20 23.38 9.09
N PRO A 441 8.56 24.03 8.10
CA PRO A 441 7.16 23.79 7.81
C PRO A 441 6.84 22.32 7.50
N PHE A 442 7.76 21.58 6.87
CA PHE A 442 7.57 20.16 6.58
C PHE A 442 7.62 19.30 7.85
N ARG A 443 8.57 19.62 8.74
CA ARG A 443 8.69 18.94 10.05
C ARG A 443 7.49 19.22 10.94
N ASP A 444 7.00 20.45 10.95
CA ASP A 444 5.84 20.86 11.74
C ASP A 444 4.56 20.24 11.15
N GLY A 445 4.39 20.27 9.83
CA GLY A 445 3.26 19.63 9.17
C GLY A 445 3.22 18.11 9.40
N ALA A 446 4.35 17.41 9.29
CA ALA A 446 4.40 15.99 9.59
C ALA A 446 3.99 15.69 11.04
N LYS A 447 4.43 16.51 12.01
CA LYS A 447 4.00 16.39 13.42
C LYS A 447 2.52 16.67 13.61
N GLU A 448 1.98 17.69 12.96
CA GLU A 448 0.54 18.01 13.01
C GLU A 448 -0.29 16.82 12.51
N TYR A 449 0.09 16.23 11.38
CA TYR A 449 -0.59 15.04 10.86
C TYR A 449 -0.39 13.79 11.74
N SER A 450 0.62 13.74 12.61
CA SER A 450 0.82 12.57 13.48
C SER A 450 -0.32 12.34 14.47
N GLU A 451 -0.99 13.40 14.91
CA GLU A 451 -2.19 13.28 15.75
C GLU A 451 -3.29 12.56 14.98
N LEU A 452 -3.53 12.97 13.72
CA LEU A 452 -4.55 12.37 12.87
C LEU A 452 -4.22 10.92 12.47
N PHE A 453 -2.99 10.66 12.05
CA PHE A 453 -2.55 9.32 11.61
C PHE A 453 -2.38 8.35 12.77
N GLY A 454 -2.12 8.86 13.97
CA GLY A 454 -2.04 8.11 15.21
C GLY A 454 -3.38 7.91 15.92
N ASP A 455 -4.46 8.56 15.48
CA ASP A 455 -5.79 8.49 16.09
C ASP A 455 -6.48 7.14 15.79
N LYS A 456 -6.19 6.17 16.65
CA LYS A 456 -6.78 4.83 16.58
C LYS A 456 -8.30 4.86 16.75
N GLU A 457 -8.83 5.70 17.63
CA GLU A 457 -10.27 5.73 17.87
C GLU A 457 -11.03 6.27 16.65
N LEU A 458 -10.47 7.26 15.95
CA LEU A 458 -11.00 7.73 14.69
C LEU A 458 -10.96 6.64 13.61
N HIS A 459 -9.81 5.98 13.42
CA HIS A 459 -9.68 4.95 12.38
C HIS A 459 -10.52 3.71 12.68
N ASP A 460 -10.64 3.31 13.94
CA ASP A 460 -11.52 2.21 14.38
C ASP A 460 -12.98 2.56 14.08
N ARG A 461 -13.42 3.82 14.33
CA ARG A 461 -14.79 4.25 13.99
C ARG A 461 -15.10 4.13 12.49
N TYR A 462 -14.17 4.47 11.61
CA TYR A 462 -14.36 4.26 10.17
C TYR A 462 -14.53 2.78 9.82
N MET A 463 -13.70 1.90 10.40
CA MET A 463 -13.88 0.46 10.23
C MET A 463 -15.20 -0.05 10.80
N ASP A 464 -15.67 0.51 11.91
CA ASP A 464 -16.94 0.16 12.52
C ASP A 464 -18.11 0.48 11.61
N GLU A 465 -18.07 1.63 10.93
CA GLU A 465 -19.09 2.01 9.95
C GLU A 465 -19.13 1.00 8.78
N CYS A 466 -17.97 0.55 8.30
CA CYS A 466 -17.89 -0.52 7.29
C CYS A 466 -18.47 -1.85 7.79
N VAL A 467 -18.18 -2.24 9.03
CA VAL A 467 -18.73 -3.46 9.65
C VAL A 467 -20.24 -3.35 9.83
N GLN A 468 -20.73 -2.23 10.39
CA GLN A 468 -22.16 -1.97 10.56
C GLN A 468 -22.91 -1.94 9.24
N TYR A 469 -22.28 -1.43 8.18
CA TYR A 469 -22.86 -1.50 6.84
C TYR A 469 -23.06 -2.96 6.41
N MET A 470 -22.04 -3.81 6.55
CA MET A 470 -22.14 -5.23 6.22
C MET A 470 -23.18 -5.98 7.06
N GLU A 471 -23.31 -5.64 8.36
CA GLU A 471 -24.33 -6.22 9.26
C GLU A 471 -25.76 -5.87 8.84
N ARG A 472 -25.99 -4.65 8.35
CA ARG A 472 -27.33 -4.19 7.95
C ARG A 472 -27.77 -4.80 6.60
N HIS A 473 -26.83 -5.14 5.72
CA HIS A 473 -27.10 -5.53 4.33
C HIS A 473 -26.89 -7.03 4.07
N VAL A 474 -27.07 -7.88 5.08
CA VAL A 474 -26.98 -9.34 4.93
C VAL A 474 -28.15 -9.91 4.12
N GLN A 475 -29.35 -9.33 4.28
CA GLN A 475 -30.60 -9.85 3.71
C GLN A 475 -31.12 -9.09 2.48
N ASP A 476 -30.46 -8.00 2.07
CA ASP A 476 -30.88 -7.19 0.92
C ASP A 476 -30.53 -7.91 -0.38
N VAL A 477 -31.39 -8.84 -0.83
CA VAL A 477 -31.19 -9.70 -2.02
C VAL A 477 -30.84 -8.90 -3.25
#